data_AF-A0A7W9PEN9-F1
#
_entry.id   AF-A0A7W9PEN9-F1
#
_cell.length_a   1.000
_cell.length_b   1.000
_cell.length_c   1.000
_cell.angle_alpha   90.00
_cell.angle_beta   90.00
_cell.angle_gamma   90.00
#
_symmetry.space_group_name_H-M   'P 1'
#
loop_
_entity.id
_entity.type
_entity.pdbx_description
1 polymer ?
#
loop_
_entity_poly.entity_id
_entity_poly.type
_entity_poly.pdbx_seq_one_letter_code
_entity_poly.pdbx_strand_id
1 'polypeptide(L)'
;MPELETREQVEQLLAQIFHPDRRFRMLEAPYGWVCTPVLTPEETAAGRDLGLTKLMVDSRTGTVIEYPSWAMEMVAEDYTDAVQTGRPPQGRQIYPHQWRVNYRRTAENPETVDYQVTVEHLGQPNPDEEYRLTIDKRTLTYRPPALLAETVLAWTEMQNRRDGAWPEQGTFED
;
A
#
# COMPACT_ATOMS: atom_id res chain seq x y z
N MET A 1 -19.60 3.75 -10.42
CA MET A 1 -18.31 4.21 -9.87
C MET A 1 -18.64 5.25 -8.81
N PRO A 2 -17.94 5.31 -7.67
CA PRO A 2 -18.23 6.33 -6.67
C PRO A 2 -17.78 7.70 -7.21
N GLU A 3 -18.74 8.59 -7.45
CA GLU A 3 -18.45 10.01 -7.66
C GLU A 3 -18.20 10.63 -6.28
N LEU A 4 -16.93 10.91 -5.97
CA LEU A 4 -16.51 11.53 -4.71
C LEU A 4 -16.48 13.05 -4.89
N GLU A 5 -17.67 13.63 -4.99
CA GLU A 5 -17.88 15.05 -5.21
C GLU A 5 -17.72 15.89 -3.95
N THR A 6 -17.93 15.30 -2.76
CA THR A 6 -17.87 16.01 -1.49
C THR A 6 -16.73 15.55 -0.60
N ARG A 7 -16.29 16.47 0.27
CA ARG A 7 -15.29 16.22 1.30
C ARG A 7 -15.67 15.01 2.17
N GLU A 8 -16.93 14.91 2.56
CA GLU A 8 -17.44 13.85 3.44
C GLU A 8 -17.33 12.47 2.78
N GLN A 9 -17.58 12.39 1.47
CA GLN A 9 -17.46 11.13 0.73
C GLN A 9 -16.00 10.66 0.68
N VAL A 10 -15.06 11.57 0.50
CA VAL A 10 -13.63 11.26 0.52
C VAL A 10 -13.17 10.89 1.93
N GLU A 11 -13.63 11.58 2.97
CA GLU A 11 -13.35 11.21 4.36
C GLU A 11 -13.88 9.80 4.67
N GLN A 12 -15.07 9.44 4.19
CA GLN A 12 -15.62 8.09 4.32
C GLN A 12 -14.79 7.04 3.59
N LEU A 13 -14.29 7.33 2.39
CA LEU A 13 -13.38 6.44 1.67
C LEU A 13 -12.07 6.24 2.45
N LEU A 14 -11.44 7.34 2.87
CA LEU A 14 -10.18 7.27 3.61
C LEU A 14 -10.34 6.58 4.96
N ALA A 15 -11.48 6.71 5.62
CA ALA A 15 -11.83 5.98 6.84
C ALA A 15 -11.89 4.46 6.62
N GLN A 16 -12.34 4.01 5.45
CA GLN A 16 -12.35 2.59 5.08
C GLN A 16 -10.93 2.05 4.87
N ILE A 17 -10.02 2.88 4.35
CA ILE A 17 -8.65 2.48 4.02
C ILE A 17 -7.70 2.56 5.24
N PHE A 18 -7.80 3.62 6.04
CA PHE A 18 -6.78 3.98 7.06
C PHE A 18 -7.30 4.02 8.50
N HIS A 19 -8.47 3.43 8.77
CA HIS A 19 -9.23 3.49 10.04
C HIS A 19 -10.12 4.74 10.20
N PRO A 20 -11.30 4.59 10.85
CA PRO A 20 -12.30 5.66 10.96
C PRO A 20 -11.87 6.84 11.83
N ASP A 21 -10.92 6.64 12.74
CA ASP A 21 -10.45 7.71 13.65
C ASP A 21 -9.35 8.58 13.02
N ARG A 22 -8.82 8.20 11.84
CA ARG A 22 -7.78 8.94 11.15
C ARG A 22 -8.37 10.19 10.51
N ARG A 23 -7.86 11.36 10.89
CA ARG A 23 -8.29 12.65 10.33
C ARG A 23 -7.32 13.13 9.25
N PHE A 24 -7.85 13.90 8.30
CA PHE A 24 -7.08 14.44 7.19
C PHE A 24 -7.31 15.95 7.02
N ARG A 25 -6.23 16.66 6.71
CA ARG A 25 -6.29 17.99 6.10
C ARG A 25 -6.45 17.78 4.59
N MET A 26 -7.40 18.48 3.99
CA MET A 26 -7.77 18.27 2.60
C MET A 26 -7.69 19.57 1.81
N LEU A 27 -7.13 19.47 0.61
CA LEU A 27 -7.08 20.51 -0.41
C LEU A 27 -7.83 19.98 -1.63
N GLU A 28 -8.84 20.70 -2.09
CA GLU A 28 -9.56 20.39 -3.33
C GLU A 28 -8.67 20.64 -4.55
N ALA A 29 -8.72 19.75 -5.53
CA ALA A 29 -7.94 19.78 -6.76
C ALA A 29 -8.83 19.44 -7.97
N PRO A 30 -8.44 19.78 -9.21
CA PRO A 30 -9.30 19.63 -10.40
C PRO A 30 -9.87 18.24 -10.65
N TYR A 31 -9.18 17.19 -10.21
CA TYR A 31 -9.58 15.79 -10.39
C TYR A 31 -9.80 15.05 -9.06
N GLY A 32 -9.97 15.78 -7.95
CA GLY A 32 -10.27 15.19 -6.65
C GLY A 32 -9.63 15.94 -5.49
N TRP A 33 -8.96 15.23 -4.58
CA TRP A 33 -8.56 15.80 -3.29
C TRP A 33 -7.16 15.38 -2.87
N VAL A 34 -6.33 16.35 -2.49
CA VAL A 34 -5.05 16.10 -1.83
C VAL A 34 -5.25 16.08 -0.33
N CYS A 35 -4.89 14.97 0.30
CA CYS A 35 -5.13 14.70 1.71
C CYS A 35 -3.80 14.50 2.45
N THR A 36 -3.67 15.12 3.62
CA THR A 36 -2.54 14.93 4.52
C THR A 36 -3.06 14.41 5.86
N PRO A 37 -2.54 13.29 6.38
CA PRO A 37 -2.91 12.82 7.70
C PRO A 37 -2.64 13.87 8.79
N VAL A 38 -3.61 14.08 9.68
CA VAL A 38 -3.42 14.88 10.89
C VAL A 38 -2.88 13.96 11.97
N LEU A 39 -1.63 14.19 12.37
CA LEU A 39 -0.99 13.41 13.43
C LEU A 39 -1.61 13.72 14.80
N THR A 40 -1.73 12.69 15.64
CA THR A 40 -2.04 12.90 17.05
C THR A 40 -0.83 13.52 17.79
N PRO A 41 -1.05 14.14 18.96
CA PRO A 41 0.06 14.60 19.80
C PRO A 41 1.05 13.49 20.17
N GLU A 42 0.57 12.25 20.35
CA GLU A 42 1.43 11.09 20.64
C GLU A 42 2.29 10.70 19.44
N GLU A 43 1.72 10.71 18.23
CA GLU A 43 2.47 10.43 17.01
C GLU A 43 3.53 11.49 16.71
N THR A 44 3.20 12.75 17.00
CA THR A 44 4.14 13.87 16.90
C THR A 44 5.27 13.71 17.92
N ALA A 45 4.94 13.36 19.17
CA ALA A 45 5.94 13.10 20.21
C ALA A 45 6.83 11.87 19.90
N ALA A 46 6.32 10.92 19.12
CA ALA A 46 7.06 9.75 18.63
C ALA A 46 7.90 10.02 17.36
N GLY A 47 7.95 11.26 16.86
CA GLY A 47 8.74 11.62 15.67
C GLY A 47 8.19 11.08 14.36
N ARG A 48 6.88 10.81 14.28
CA ARG A 48 6.19 10.37 13.04
C ARG A 48 5.84 11.52 12.09
N ASP A 49 6.30 12.73 12.39
CA ASP A 49 6.20 13.92 11.55
C ASP A 49 7.15 13.86 10.34
N LEU A 50 8.28 13.16 10.49
CA LEU A 50 9.23 12.88 9.41
C LEU A 50 8.71 11.75 8.50
N GLY A 51 8.46 12.07 7.23
CA GLY A 51 7.99 11.10 6.23
C GLY A 51 6.46 11.08 6.01
N LEU A 52 5.72 12.07 6.51
CA LEU A 52 4.29 12.21 6.24
C LEU A 52 3.99 12.26 4.74
N THR A 53 3.49 11.16 4.21
CA THR A 53 3.07 11.04 2.82
C THR A 53 1.85 11.92 2.54
N LYS A 54 1.66 12.24 1.27
CA LYS A 54 0.46 12.93 0.77
C LYS A 54 -0.35 11.95 -0.04
N LEU A 55 -1.67 12.04 0.08
CA LEU A 55 -2.57 11.18 -0.65
C LEU A 55 -3.30 12.02 -1.68
N MET A 56 -3.29 11.61 -2.94
CA MET A 56 -4.21 12.13 -3.95
C MET A 56 -5.36 11.14 -4.10
N VAL A 57 -6.59 11.60 -3.91
CA VAL A 57 -7.81 10.82 -4.16
C VAL A 57 -8.43 11.31 -5.46
N ASP A 58 -8.51 10.46 -6.48
CA ASP A 58 -9.22 10.77 -7.72
C ASP A 58 -10.73 10.66 -7.49
N SER A 59 -11.47 11.73 -7.74
CA SER A 59 -12.90 11.79 -7.45
C SER A 59 -13.78 10.99 -8.40
N ARG A 60 -13.25 10.62 -9.57
CA ARG A 60 -13.96 9.88 -10.62
C ARG A 60 -13.81 8.37 -10.42
N THR A 61 -12.61 7.94 -10.04
CA THR A 61 -12.28 6.51 -9.93
C THR A 61 -12.27 6.00 -8.50
N GLY A 62 -12.13 6.89 -7.50
CA GLY A 62 -11.88 6.52 -6.11
C GLY A 62 -10.46 5.97 -5.87
N THR A 63 -9.55 6.14 -6.84
CA THR A 63 -8.15 5.73 -6.69
C THR A 63 -7.45 6.61 -5.66
N VAL A 64 -6.68 6.00 -4.77
CA VAL A 64 -5.81 6.72 -3.82
C VAL A 64 -4.36 6.50 -4.18
N ILE A 65 -3.61 7.58 -4.35
CA ILE A 65 -2.21 7.59 -4.75
C ILE A 65 -1.39 8.25 -3.64
N GLU A 66 -0.39 7.53 -3.16
CA GLU A 66 0.57 7.99 -2.18
C GLU A 66 1.76 8.68 -2.85
N TYR A 67 2.01 9.92 -2.45
CA TYR A 67 3.19 10.70 -2.80
C TYR A 67 4.13 10.77 -1.60
N PRO A 68 5.45 10.91 -1.85
CA PRO A 68 6.43 11.19 -0.80
C PRO A 68 6.17 12.56 -0.15
N SER A 69 7.11 13.09 0.64
CA SER A 69 6.96 14.34 1.44
C SER A 69 6.86 15.64 0.61
N TRP A 70 6.15 15.61 -0.52
CA TRP A 70 5.82 16.76 -1.35
C TRP A 70 4.80 17.68 -0.67
N ALA A 71 4.76 18.93 -1.10
CA ALA A 71 3.70 19.88 -0.74
C ALA A 71 2.37 19.47 -1.39
N MET A 72 1.23 19.85 -0.78
CA MET A 72 -0.09 19.46 -1.30
C MET A 72 -0.33 20.03 -2.71
N GLU A 73 0.17 21.23 -2.96
CA GLU A 73 0.05 21.93 -4.24
C GLU A 73 0.85 21.22 -5.33
N MET A 74 2.06 20.74 -5.02
CA MET A 74 2.88 19.97 -5.97
C MET A 74 2.23 18.63 -6.33
N VAL A 75 1.55 17.99 -5.37
CA VAL A 75 0.80 16.75 -5.61
C VAL A 75 -0.40 17.01 -6.54
N ALA A 76 -1.14 18.08 -6.29
CA ALA A 76 -2.26 18.48 -7.14
C ALA A 76 -1.81 18.81 -8.57
N GLU A 77 -0.69 19.51 -8.72
CA GLU A 77 -0.09 19.86 -10.01
C GLU A 77 0.37 18.61 -10.76
N ASP A 78 1.17 17.74 -10.13
CA ASP A 78 1.64 16.50 -10.77
C ASP A 78 0.48 15.63 -11.23
N TYR A 79 -0.54 15.45 -10.40
CA TYR A 79 -1.67 14.63 -10.75
C TYR A 79 -2.50 15.23 -11.90
N THR A 80 -2.70 16.54 -11.87
CA THR A 80 -3.41 17.26 -12.94
C THR A 80 -2.68 17.10 -14.27
N ASP A 81 -1.37 17.32 -14.29
CA ASP A 81 -0.54 17.13 -15.46
C ASP A 81 -0.55 15.68 -15.94
N ALA A 82 -0.50 14.72 -15.01
CA ALA A 82 -0.57 13.30 -15.32
C ALA A 82 -1.85 12.93 -16.07
N VAL A 83 -3.00 13.36 -15.56
CA VAL A 83 -4.31 13.14 -16.17
C VAL A 83 -4.41 13.82 -17.54
N GLN A 84 -3.95 15.06 -17.66
CA GLN A 84 -4.05 15.83 -18.92
C GLN A 84 -3.17 15.27 -20.03
N THR A 85 -1.98 14.78 -19.69
CA THR A 85 -1.01 14.28 -20.67
C THR A 85 -1.10 12.76 -20.88
N GLY A 86 -1.87 12.06 -20.05
CA GLY A 86 -2.00 10.60 -20.07
C GLY A 86 -0.76 9.85 -19.56
N ARG A 87 0.18 10.53 -18.90
CA ARG A 87 1.31 9.87 -18.22
C ARG A 87 0.87 9.30 -16.86
N PRO A 88 1.57 8.30 -16.32
CA PRO A 88 1.42 7.91 -14.92
C PRO A 88 1.77 9.08 -13.96
N PRO A 89 1.04 9.23 -12.85
CA PRO A 89 1.44 10.13 -11.76
C PRO A 89 2.76 9.66 -11.13
N GLN A 90 3.49 10.57 -10.48
CA GLN A 90 4.76 10.24 -9.81
C GLN A 90 4.56 9.51 -8.47
N GLY A 91 3.34 9.54 -7.92
CA GLY A 91 2.98 8.77 -6.74
C GLY A 91 2.64 7.31 -7.06
N ARG A 92 2.54 6.49 -6.01
CA ARG A 92 2.18 5.07 -6.08
C ARG A 92 0.70 4.88 -5.75
N GLN A 93 -0.07 4.19 -6.58
CA GLN A 93 -1.43 3.78 -6.21
C GLN A 93 -1.38 2.81 -5.01
N ILE A 94 -2.18 3.10 -4.00
CA ILE A 94 -2.34 2.26 -2.80
C ILE A 94 -3.79 1.80 -2.59
N TYR A 95 -4.74 2.33 -3.38
CA TYR A 95 -6.13 1.88 -3.38
C TYR A 95 -6.80 2.13 -4.74
N PRO A 96 -7.70 1.23 -5.22
CA PRO A 96 -7.93 -0.10 -4.67
C PRO A 96 -6.66 -0.95 -4.78
N HIS A 97 -6.49 -1.89 -3.86
CA HIS A 97 -5.44 -2.91 -3.95
C HIS A 97 -5.59 -3.65 -5.27
N GLN A 98 -4.46 -3.89 -5.91
CA GLN A 98 -4.42 -4.55 -7.22
C GLN A 98 -4.19 -6.04 -7.06
N TRP A 99 -3.71 -6.46 -5.90
CA TRP A 99 -3.26 -7.81 -5.64
C TRP A 99 -3.79 -8.33 -4.32
N ARG A 100 -4.17 -9.60 -4.29
CA ARG A 100 -4.29 -10.36 -3.06
C ARG A 100 -3.24 -11.45 -3.07
N VAL A 101 -2.41 -11.47 -2.03
CA VAL A 101 -1.35 -12.46 -1.88
C VAL A 101 -1.72 -13.44 -0.80
N ASN A 102 -1.69 -14.72 -1.12
CA ASN A 102 -1.78 -15.82 -0.17
C ASN A 102 -0.41 -16.51 -0.12
N TYR A 103 0.07 -16.84 1.08
CA TYR A 103 1.28 -17.64 1.22
C TYR A 103 1.09 -18.74 2.26
N ARG A 104 1.79 -19.86 2.05
CA ARG A 104 1.84 -20.99 2.98
C ARG A 104 3.25 -21.56 3.06
N ARG A 105 3.76 -21.74 4.27
CA ARG A 105 5.05 -22.36 4.55
C ARG A 105 5.02 -23.82 4.11
N THR A 106 5.95 -24.21 3.26
CA THR A 106 6.08 -25.59 2.75
C THR A 106 7.24 -26.35 3.40
N ALA A 107 8.29 -25.64 3.80
CA ALA A 107 9.42 -26.19 4.54
C ALA A 107 10.09 -25.11 5.39
N GLU A 108 10.75 -25.53 6.47
CA GLU A 108 11.57 -24.66 7.29
C GLU A 108 12.76 -25.45 7.85
N ASN A 109 13.93 -24.83 7.83
CA ASN A 109 15.12 -25.33 8.52
C ASN A 109 15.81 -24.15 9.26
N PRO A 110 16.93 -24.36 9.97
CA PRO A 110 17.59 -23.28 10.70
C PRO A 110 18.09 -22.11 9.85
N GLU A 111 18.32 -22.30 8.55
CA GLU A 111 18.89 -21.31 7.64
C GLU A 111 17.85 -20.67 6.73
N THR A 112 16.87 -21.45 6.26
CA THR A 112 15.89 -20.99 5.28
C THR A 112 14.45 -21.34 5.66
N VAL A 113 13.52 -20.59 5.08
CA VAL A 113 12.09 -20.90 5.07
C VAL A 113 11.57 -20.86 3.64
N ASP A 114 10.76 -21.84 3.27
CA ASP A 114 10.15 -21.94 1.95
C ASP A 114 8.65 -21.72 2.03
N TYR A 115 8.14 -20.87 1.15
CA TYR A 115 6.73 -20.55 1.01
C TYR A 115 6.23 -20.93 -0.38
N GLN A 116 5.01 -21.47 -0.46
CA GLN A 116 4.20 -21.43 -1.66
C GLN A 116 3.43 -20.12 -1.64
N VAL A 117 3.51 -19.33 -2.71
CA VAL A 117 2.88 -18.03 -2.84
C VAL A 117 1.94 -18.05 -4.04
N THR A 118 0.73 -17.53 -3.84
CA THR A 118 -0.28 -17.32 -4.88
C THR A 118 -0.64 -15.84 -4.87
N VAL A 119 -0.56 -15.20 -6.04
CA VAL A 119 -0.89 -13.79 -6.25
C VAL A 119 -2.10 -13.71 -7.17
N GLU A 120 -3.20 -13.20 -6.62
CA GLU A 120 -4.48 -13.00 -7.32
C GLU A 120 -4.62 -11.55 -7.76
N HIS A 121 -5.02 -11.32 -9.01
CA HIS A 121 -5.34 -9.99 -9.51
C HIS A 121 -6.72 -9.54 -9.03
N LEU A 122 -6.79 -8.40 -8.33
CA LEU A 122 -8.05 -7.78 -7.92
C LEU A 122 -8.57 -6.86 -9.03
N GLY A 123 -9.71 -7.22 -9.62
CA GLY A 123 -10.45 -6.35 -10.56
C GLY A 123 -10.02 -6.42 -12.03
N GLN A 124 -9.04 -7.25 -12.40
CA GLN A 124 -8.69 -7.55 -13.80
C GLN A 124 -8.64 -9.06 -14.04
N PRO A 125 -9.05 -9.56 -15.23
CA PRO A 125 -9.04 -10.98 -15.56
C PRO A 125 -7.65 -11.48 -15.99
N ASN A 126 -6.61 -11.07 -15.28
CA ASN A 126 -5.26 -11.58 -15.53
C ASN A 126 -5.07 -12.91 -14.78
N PRO A 127 -4.23 -13.83 -15.30
CA PRO A 127 -4.01 -15.10 -14.65
C PRO A 127 -3.28 -14.91 -13.32
N ASP A 128 -3.71 -15.67 -12.31
CA ASP A 128 -3.01 -15.72 -11.02
C ASP A 128 -1.58 -16.23 -11.21
N GLU A 129 -0.65 -15.69 -10.43
CA GLU A 129 0.73 -16.15 -10.41
C GLU A 129 0.96 -17.05 -9.20
N GLU A 130 1.65 -18.17 -9.41
CA GLU A 130 2.00 -19.09 -8.34
C GLU A 130 3.50 -19.43 -8.41
N TYR A 131 4.20 -19.29 -7.29
CA TYR A 131 5.63 -19.59 -7.21
C TYR A 131 6.06 -20.04 -5.81
N ARG A 132 7.22 -20.69 -5.75
CA ARG A 132 7.87 -21.08 -4.49
C ARG A 132 8.95 -20.07 -4.12
N LEU A 133 8.82 -19.44 -2.96
CA LEU A 133 9.73 -18.45 -2.43
C LEU A 133 10.60 -19.08 -1.32
N THR A 134 11.92 -19.03 -1.48
CA THR A 134 12.87 -19.39 -0.41
C THR A 134 13.48 -18.11 0.15
N ILE A 135 13.40 -17.94 1.47
CA ILE A 135 13.99 -16.82 2.22
C ILE A 135 15.15 -17.35 3.08
N ASP A 136 16.30 -16.70 3.00
CA ASP A 136 17.39 -16.87 3.96
C ASP A 136 17.08 -16.05 5.22
N LYS A 137 17.01 -16.73 6.37
CA LYS A 137 16.59 -16.12 7.64
C LYS A 137 17.61 -15.16 8.24
N ARG A 138 18.88 -15.25 7.83
CA ARG A 138 19.98 -14.43 8.37
C ARG A 138 20.20 -13.19 7.54
N THR A 139 20.22 -13.36 6.22
CA THR A 139 20.52 -12.25 5.28
C THR A 139 19.26 -11.55 4.80
N LEU A 140 18.08 -12.15 4.99
CA LEU A 140 16.80 -11.70 4.42
C LEU A 140 16.85 -11.58 2.90
N THR A 141 17.72 -12.36 2.24
CA THR A 141 17.70 -12.50 0.80
C THR A 141 16.69 -13.56 0.39
N TYR A 142 16.07 -13.39 -0.78
CA TYR A 142 15.04 -14.31 -1.26
C TYR A 142 15.30 -14.76 -2.70
N ARG A 143 14.72 -15.91 -3.06
CA ARG A 143 14.76 -16.46 -4.42
C ARG A 143 13.53 -17.31 -4.73
N PRO A 144 13.08 -17.35 -6.00
CA PRO A 144 13.51 -16.49 -7.10
C PRO A 144 12.99 -15.05 -6.92
N PRO A 145 13.53 -14.05 -7.64
CA PRO A 145 12.82 -12.80 -7.86
C PRO A 145 11.50 -13.09 -8.58
N ALA A 146 10.38 -12.73 -7.97
CA ALA A 146 9.03 -12.92 -8.50
C ALA A 146 8.14 -11.74 -8.07
N LEU A 147 6.94 -11.63 -8.66
CA LEU A 147 5.98 -10.58 -8.35
C LEU A 147 5.64 -10.60 -6.85
N LEU A 148 5.79 -9.46 -6.18
CA LEU A 148 5.52 -9.29 -4.74
C LEU A 148 6.37 -10.17 -3.80
N ALA A 149 7.44 -10.81 -4.28
CA ALA A 149 8.31 -11.64 -3.44
C ALA A 149 8.98 -10.84 -2.30
N GLU A 150 9.38 -9.59 -2.58
CA GLU A 150 9.90 -8.67 -1.56
C GLU A 150 8.83 -8.29 -0.53
N THR A 151 7.59 -8.05 -0.98
CA THR A 151 6.46 -7.74 -0.09
C THR A 151 6.15 -8.93 0.82
N VAL A 152 6.13 -10.17 0.30
CA VAL A 152 5.96 -11.38 1.11
C VAL A 152 7.08 -11.53 2.13
N LEU A 153 8.34 -11.30 1.74
CA LEU A 153 9.46 -11.28 2.68
C LEU A 153 9.21 -10.27 3.81
N ALA A 154 8.90 -9.02 3.47
CA ALA A 154 8.68 -7.97 4.48
C ALA A 154 7.53 -8.33 5.44
N TRP A 155 6.42 -8.86 4.93
CA TRP A 155 5.27 -9.29 5.74
C TRP A 155 5.59 -10.45 6.67
N THR A 156 6.27 -11.48 6.17
CA THR A 156 6.63 -12.67 6.95
C THR A 156 7.71 -12.35 7.98
N GLU A 157 8.63 -11.46 7.66
CA GLU A 157 9.68 -10.98 8.55
C GLU A 157 9.12 -10.12 9.69
N MET A 158 8.19 -9.20 9.38
CA MET A 158 7.46 -8.44 10.39
C MET A 158 6.71 -9.35 11.38
N GLN A 159 6.00 -10.37 10.87
CA GLN A 159 5.31 -11.34 11.73
C GLN A 159 6.29 -12.15 12.58
N ASN A 160 7.40 -12.59 12.01
CA ASN A 160 8.45 -13.28 12.76
C ASN A 160 9.05 -12.41 13.87
N ARG A 161 9.27 -11.11 13.63
CA ARG A 161 9.71 -10.17 14.67
C ARG A 161 8.69 -10.01 15.79
N ARG A 162 7.38 -10.07 15.48
CA ARG A 162 6.30 -9.95 16.45
C ARG A 162 6.09 -11.21 17.27
N ASP A 163 6.04 -12.35 16.60
CA ASP A 163 5.58 -13.62 17.18
C ASP A 163 6.75 -14.57 17.52
N GLY A 164 7.97 -14.23 17.11
CA GLY A 164 9.19 -15.02 17.35
C GLY A 164 9.35 -16.25 16.46
N ALA A 165 8.44 -16.43 15.49
CA ALA A 165 8.47 -17.55 14.56
C ALA A 165 8.00 -17.12 13.16
N TRP A 166 8.57 -17.75 12.12
CA TRP A 166 8.11 -17.56 10.75
C TRP A 166 6.67 -18.06 10.61
N PRO A 167 5.77 -17.29 9.97
CA PRO A 167 4.36 -17.64 9.90
C PRO A 167 4.13 -18.89 9.05
N GLU A 168 3.15 -19.71 9.44
CA GLU A 168 2.75 -20.91 8.68
C GLU A 168 1.97 -20.57 7.41
N GLN A 169 1.17 -19.53 7.46
CA GLN A 169 0.40 -19.02 6.33
C GLN A 169 -0.05 -17.59 6.60
N GLY A 170 -0.51 -16.90 5.56
CA GLY A 170 -1.12 -15.60 5.69
C GLY A 170 -1.68 -15.08 4.38
N THR A 171 -2.44 -14.00 4.48
CA THR A 171 -3.06 -13.30 3.36
C THR A 171 -2.91 -11.80 3.57
N PHE A 172 -2.56 -11.06 2.53
CA PHE A 172 -2.56 -9.59 2.53
C PHE A 172 -2.93 -9.06 1.14
N GLU A 173 -3.27 -7.78 1.06
CA GLU A 173 -3.57 -7.08 -0.19
C GLU A 173 -2.52 -5.97 -0.42
N ASP A 174 -2.13 -5.76 -1.68
CA ASP A 174 -1.18 -4.73 -2.13
C ASP A 174 -1.75 -3.96 -3.33
#